data_AF-A0A6I4YQG8-F1
#
_entry.id   AF-A0A6I4YQG8-F1
#
_cell.length_a   1.000
_cell.length_b   1.000
_cell.length_c   1.000
_cell.angle_alpha   90.00
_cell.angle_beta   90.00
_cell.angle_gamma   90.00
#
_symmetry.space_group_name_H-M   'P 1'
#
loop_
_entity.id
_entity.type
_entity.pdbx_description
1 polymer ?
#
loop_
_entity_poly.entity_id
_entity_poly.type
_entity_poly.pdbx_seq_one_letter_code
_entity_poly.pdbx_strand_id
1 'polypeptide(L)'
;MTVKTTRRTKTQAPSNAPTKERIAKDDYDTFGKKRLKLNTVKALHRAGDIGGEEVTAARRWLEDFVFADYGYADYTQEPLDKDYIRGNLHTFTISRSHASARIGEVQDVLGLCAHIRLKMLLVDELSFSAMGRKLYPQKGKTEANAHARAQCAFLLEQLAGFYLEKHREKLRARRAIIASQAKHSSP
;
A
#
# COMPACT_ATOMS: atom_id res chain seq x y z
N MET A 1 -66.93 21.79 13.53
CA MET A 1 -65.90 20.73 13.57
C MET A 1 -65.04 20.85 12.33
N THR A 2 -63.80 21.30 12.46
CA THR A 2 -62.93 21.57 11.30
C THR A 2 -61.58 20.91 11.54
N VAL A 3 -61.29 19.89 10.74
CA VAL A 3 -60.08 19.07 10.84
C VAL A 3 -58.89 19.88 10.32
N LYS A 4 -57.92 20.20 11.18
CA LYS A 4 -56.64 20.81 10.78
C LYS A 4 -55.70 19.73 10.26
N THR A 5 -55.49 19.69 8.95
CA THR A 5 -54.47 18.85 8.30
C THR A 5 -53.08 19.45 8.52
N THR A 6 -52.29 18.84 9.40
CA THR A 6 -50.90 19.20 9.65
C THR A 6 -50.02 18.76 8.48
N ARG A 7 -49.53 19.73 7.69
CA ARG A 7 -48.56 19.49 6.61
C ARG A 7 -47.19 19.20 7.24
N ARG A 8 -46.76 17.92 7.28
CA ARG A 8 -45.39 17.53 7.66
C ARG A 8 -44.39 18.18 6.70
N THR A 9 -43.57 19.10 7.19
CA THR A 9 -42.39 19.61 6.49
C THR A 9 -41.36 18.48 6.38
N LYS A 10 -40.96 18.13 5.16
CA LYS A 10 -39.83 17.22 4.92
C LYS A 10 -38.54 17.96 5.32
N THR A 11 -37.94 17.57 6.44
CA THR A 11 -36.56 17.94 6.78
C THR A 11 -35.65 17.39 5.66
N GLN A 12 -35.12 18.28 4.82
CA GLN A 12 -34.10 17.90 3.85
C GLN A 12 -32.86 17.42 4.62
N ALA A 13 -32.41 16.20 4.33
CA ALA A 13 -31.14 15.71 4.83
C ALA A 13 -30.03 16.67 4.40
N PRO A 14 -29.03 16.98 5.26
CA PRO A 14 -27.92 17.82 4.87
C PRO A 14 -27.25 17.18 3.65
N SER A 15 -27.02 17.99 2.60
CA SER A 15 -26.37 17.51 1.39
C SER A 15 -25.03 16.88 1.77
N ASN A 16 -24.74 15.67 1.29
CA ASN A 16 -23.44 15.00 1.44
C ASN A 16 -22.31 15.69 0.65
N ALA A 17 -22.49 16.96 0.27
CA ALA A 17 -21.45 17.76 -0.36
C ALA A 17 -20.29 17.94 0.63
N PRO A 18 -19.03 17.84 0.17
CA PRO A 18 -17.87 18.02 1.04
C PRO A 18 -17.89 19.38 1.73
N THR A 19 -17.70 19.40 3.05
CA THR A 19 -17.59 20.63 3.85
C THR A 19 -16.37 21.47 3.44
N LYS A 20 -16.44 22.79 3.65
CA LYS A 20 -15.39 23.74 3.26
C LYS A 20 -14.04 23.41 3.92
N GLU A 21 -14.02 22.91 5.16
CA GLU A 21 -12.79 22.41 5.81
C GLU A 21 -12.19 21.18 5.11
N ARG A 22 -13.04 20.31 4.53
CA ARG A 22 -12.57 19.16 3.73
C ARG A 22 -12.01 19.63 2.39
N ILE A 23 -12.57 20.67 1.79
CA ILE A 23 -12.09 21.28 0.53
C ILE A 23 -10.64 21.77 0.66
N ALA A 24 -10.25 22.26 1.84
CA ALA A 24 -8.92 22.82 2.10
C ALA A 24 -7.78 21.79 2.34
N LYS A 25 -8.05 20.48 2.36
CA LYS A 25 -6.99 19.46 2.55
C LYS A 25 -6.35 19.05 1.21
N ASP A 26 -5.03 19.25 1.12
CA ASP A 26 -4.14 18.87 0.00
C ASP A 26 -4.09 17.35 -0.31
N ASP A 27 -4.69 16.50 0.53
CA ASP A 27 -4.51 15.04 0.50
C ASP A 27 -5.56 14.26 -0.32
N TYR A 28 -6.48 14.93 -1.02
CA TYR A 28 -7.62 14.27 -1.69
C TYR A 28 -7.81 14.74 -3.14
N ASP A 29 -7.89 13.77 -4.06
CA ASP A 29 -8.26 13.97 -5.47
C ASP A 29 -9.78 13.89 -5.68
N THR A 30 -10.27 14.43 -6.80
CA THR A 30 -11.69 14.36 -7.17
C THR A 30 -11.88 13.38 -8.33
N PHE A 31 -12.59 12.27 -8.09
CA PHE A 31 -12.99 11.32 -9.13
C PHE A 31 -14.52 11.32 -9.28
N GLY A 32 -15.02 11.96 -10.33
CA GLY A 32 -16.46 12.11 -10.53
C GLY A 32 -17.13 12.84 -9.37
N LYS A 33 -18.11 12.21 -8.70
CA LYS A 33 -18.84 12.78 -7.54
C LYS A 33 -18.26 12.40 -6.17
N LYS A 34 -17.14 11.65 -6.10
CA LYS A 34 -16.51 11.21 -4.84
C LYS A 34 -15.07 11.74 -4.75
N ARG A 35 -14.70 12.30 -3.59
CA ARG A 35 -13.29 12.58 -3.27
C ARG A 35 -12.65 11.33 -2.67
N LEU A 36 -11.52 10.91 -3.23
CA LEU A 36 -10.73 9.78 -2.76
C LEU A 36 -9.37 10.30 -2.29
N LYS A 37 -8.82 9.70 -1.22
CA LYS A 37 -7.47 10.01 -0.75
C LYS A 37 -6.48 9.78 -1.90
N LEU A 38 -5.61 10.75 -2.16
CA LEU A 38 -4.70 10.70 -3.30
C LEU A 38 -3.72 9.55 -3.07
N ASN A 39 -3.88 8.45 -3.80
CA ASN A 39 -2.92 7.35 -3.77
C ASN A 39 -1.64 7.87 -4.45
N THR A 40 -0.65 8.26 -3.64
CA THR A 40 0.62 8.83 -4.06
C THR A 40 1.38 7.94 -5.04
N VAL A 41 1.26 6.60 -4.91
CA VAL A 41 1.80 5.64 -5.89
C VAL A 41 1.11 5.77 -7.24
N LYS A 42 -0.23 5.88 -7.28
CA LYS A 42 -0.97 6.15 -8.54
C LYS A 42 -0.57 7.48 -9.15
N ALA A 43 -0.29 8.51 -8.34
CA ALA A 43 0.15 9.82 -8.81
C ALA A 43 1.58 9.79 -9.39
N LEU A 44 2.47 8.95 -8.87
CA LEU A 44 3.79 8.69 -9.46
C LEU A 44 3.67 7.94 -10.78
N HIS A 45 2.88 6.86 -10.79
CA HIS A 45 2.70 6.02 -11.98
C HIS A 45 2.08 6.81 -13.15
N ARG A 46 1.07 7.64 -12.88
CA ARG A 46 0.45 8.50 -13.92
C ARG A 46 1.39 9.56 -14.48
N ALA A 47 2.34 10.03 -13.67
CA ALA A 47 3.33 11.00 -14.12
C ALA A 47 4.49 10.36 -14.88
N GLY A 48 4.58 9.03 -14.89
CA GLY A 48 5.71 8.30 -15.47
C GLY A 48 6.94 8.25 -14.58
N ASP A 49 6.84 8.66 -13.31
CA ASP A 49 7.98 8.61 -12.36
C ASP A 49 8.28 7.18 -11.90
N ILE A 50 7.32 6.26 -12.03
CA ILE A 50 7.46 4.83 -11.73
C ILE A 50 6.65 4.01 -12.76
N GLY A 51 7.05 2.76 -12.97
CA GLY A 51 6.37 1.80 -13.84
C GLY A 51 5.48 0.80 -13.10
N GLY A 52 5.06 -0.24 -13.83
CA GLY A 52 4.17 -1.28 -13.30
C GLY A 52 4.84 -2.22 -12.29
N GLU A 53 6.15 -2.41 -12.40
CA GLU A 53 6.92 -3.25 -11.46
C GLU A 53 6.96 -2.62 -10.07
N GLU A 54 7.18 -1.31 -10.00
CA GLU A 54 7.17 -0.51 -8.77
C GLU A 54 5.79 -0.51 -8.12
N VAL A 55 4.72 -0.38 -8.91
CA VAL A 55 3.34 -0.46 -8.41
C VAL A 55 3.05 -1.84 -7.81
N THR A 56 3.51 -2.90 -8.48
CA THR A 56 3.35 -4.28 -8.02
C THR A 56 4.14 -4.54 -6.75
N ALA A 57 5.38 -4.06 -6.69
CA ALA A 57 6.25 -4.14 -5.53
C ALA A 57 5.66 -3.39 -4.32
N ALA A 58 5.13 -2.18 -4.53
CA ALA A 58 4.46 -1.38 -3.50
C ALA A 58 3.25 -2.13 -2.92
N ARG A 59 2.40 -2.69 -3.79
CA ARG A 59 1.24 -3.48 -3.37
C ARG A 59 1.65 -4.69 -2.54
N ARG A 60 2.62 -5.45 -3.01
CA ARG A 60 3.11 -6.65 -2.32
C ARG A 60 3.69 -6.32 -0.95
N TRP A 61 4.48 -5.26 -0.86
CA TRP A 61 5.04 -4.81 0.42
C TRP A 61 3.96 -4.37 1.39
N LEU A 62 2.93 -3.65 0.92
CA LEU A 62 1.80 -3.24 1.75
C LEU A 62 0.99 -4.44 2.25
N GLU A 63 0.74 -5.43 1.38
CA GLU A 63 0.08 -6.68 1.76
C GLU A 63 0.91 -7.42 2.83
N ASP A 64 2.22 -7.54 2.66
CA ASP A 64 3.13 -8.14 3.64
C ASP A 64 3.11 -7.37 4.98
N PHE A 65 3.14 -6.03 4.94
CA PHE A 65 3.12 -5.18 6.13
C PHE A 65 1.80 -5.33 6.90
N VAL A 66 0.66 -5.17 6.22
CA VAL A 66 -0.67 -5.27 6.83
C VAL A 66 -0.88 -6.66 7.42
N PHE A 67 -0.46 -7.70 6.70
CA PHE A 67 -0.59 -9.06 7.18
C PHE A 67 0.28 -9.32 8.42
N ALA A 68 1.53 -8.83 8.42
CA ALA A 68 2.44 -8.97 9.56
C ALA A 68 1.97 -8.19 10.79
N ASP A 69 1.59 -6.91 10.63
CA ASP A 69 1.32 -5.97 11.73
C ASP A 69 -0.10 -6.10 12.28
N TYR A 70 -1.10 -6.27 11.40
CA TYR A 70 -2.51 -6.27 11.80
C TYR A 70 -3.14 -7.66 11.81
N GLY A 71 -2.49 -8.69 11.24
CA GLY A 71 -2.99 -10.06 11.26
C GLY A 71 -4.31 -10.26 10.51
N TYR A 72 -4.60 -9.44 9.50
CA TYR A 72 -5.74 -9.66 8.61
C TYR A 72 -5.25 -10.27 7.31
N ALA A 73 -5.48 -11.57 7.09
CA ALA A 73 -5.32 -12.21 5.78
C ALA A 73 -6.41 -11.77 4.78
N ASP A 74 -7.54 -11.27 5.30
CA ASP A 74 -8.81 -11.23 4.58
C ASP A 74 -9.10 -9.88 3.88
N TYR A 75 -8.16 -8.92 3.92
CA TYR A 75 -8.40 -7.56 3.40
C TYR A 75 -8.40 -7.41 1.87
N THR A 76 -8.13 -8.47 1.11
CA THR A 76 -8.06 -8.41 -0.36
C THR A 76 -9.07 -9.30 -1.09
N GLN A 77 -9.89 -10.08 -0.39
CA GLN A 77 -10.96 -10.87 -0.99
C GLN A 77 -12.23 -10.85 -0.12
N GLU A 78 -12.99 -9.76 -0.22
CA GLU A 78 -14.42 -9.80 0.11
C GLU A 78 -15.25 -9.83 -1.18
N PRO A 79 -16.31 -10.68 -1.25
CA PRO A 79 -16.74 -11.62 -0.21
C PRO A 79 -15.91 -12.93 -0.23
N LEU A 80 -15.61 -13.45 0.96
CA LEU A 80 -15.08 -14.80 1.14
C LEU A 80 -16.15 -15.83 0.71
N ASP A 81 -15.75 -16.90 0.02
CA ASP A 81 -16.67 -17.97 -0.38
C ASP A 81 -17.37 -18.59 0.82
N LYS A 82 -18.62 -19.06 0.63
CA LYS A 82 -19.43 -19.70 1.69
C LYS A 82 -18.75 -20.92 2.32
N ASP A 83 -17.83 -21.55 1.59
CA ASP A 83 -17.07 -22.73 2.01
C ASP A 83 -15.65 -22.39 2.47
N TYR A 84 -15.38 -21.12 2.84
CA TYR A 84 -14.07 -20.71 3.34
C TYR A 84 -13.72 -21.45 4.64
N ILE A 85 -12.80 -22.43 4.53
CA ILE A 85 -12.21 -23.10 5.67
C ILE A 85 -11.14 -22.16 6.24
N ARG A 86 -11.43 -21.57 7.40
CA ARG A 86 -10.46 -20.79 8.16
C ARG A 86 -9.21 -21.64 8.39
N GLY A 87 -8.07 -21.19 7.88
CA GLY A 87 -6.80 -21.87 8.10
C GLY A 87 -6.55 -22.09 9.59
N ASN A 88 -5.97 -23.24 9.97
CA ASN A 88 -5.59 -23.52 11.35
C ASN A 88 -4.71 -22.37 11.88
N LEU A 89 -4.97 -21.92 13.11
CA LEU A 89 -4.24 -20.84 13.80
C LEU A 89 -2.71 -20.99 13.66
N HIS A 90 -2.21 -22.23 13.66
CA HIS A 90 -0.80 -22.53 13.44
C HIS A 90 -0.30 -22.13 12.05
N THR A 91 -1.01 -22.53 10.98
CA THR A 91 -0.70 -22.17 9.59
C THR A 91 -0.75 -20.66 9.40
N PHE A 92 -1.77 -20.01 9.98
CA PHE A 92 -1.90 -18.56 9.97
C PHE A 92 -0.69 -17.87 10.63
N THR A 93 -0.25 -18.38 11.78
CA THR A 93 0.90 -17.85 12.51
C THR A 93 2.19 -17.98 11.70
N ILE A 94 2.42 -19.14 11.07
CA ILE A 94 3.58 -19.37 10.19
C ILE A 94 3.57 -18.40 9.01
N SER A 95 2.43 -18.25 8.33
CA SER A 95 2.29 -17.31 7.20
C SER A 95 2.57 -15.87 7.64
N ARG A 96 2.10 -15.46 8.82
CA ARG A 96 2.38 -14.14 9.39
C ARG A 96 3.86 -13.95 9.68
N SER A 97 4.50 -14.95 10.28
CA SER A 97 5.95 -14.93 10.52
C SER A 97 6.75 -14.79 9.23
N HIS A 98 6.34 -15.45 8.14
CA HIS A 98 6.97 -15.27 6.84
C HIS A 98 6.80 -13.87 6.26
N ALA A 99 5.64 -13.23 6.45
CA ALA A 99 5.45 -11.85 6.01
C ALA A 99 6.32 -10.88 6.84
N SER A 100 6.36 -11.07 8.15
CA SER A 100 7.26 -10.31 9.03
C SER A 100 8.72 -10.48 8.64
N ALA A 101 9.15 -11.70 8.29
CA ALA A 101 10.51 -11.96 7.82
C ALA A 101 10.81 -11.22 6.51
N ARG A 102 9.87 -11.19 5.54
CA ARG A 102 10.04 -10.44 4.30
C ARG A 102 10.17 -8.93 4.54
N ILE A 103 9.38 -8.36 5.45
CA ILE A 103 9.52 -6.96 5.85
C ILE A 103 10.89 -6.71 6.49
N GLY A 104 11.37 -7.64 7.32
CA GLY A 104 12.72 -7.62 7.89
C GLY A 104 13.81 -7.63 6.82
N GLU A 105 13.72 -8.53 5.84
CA GLU A 105 14.68 -8.59 4.73
C GLU A 105 14.74 -7.28 3.93
N VAL A 106 13.58 -6.66 3.66
CA VAL A 106 13.53 -5.35 2.99
C VAL A 106 14.21 -4.28 3.84
N GLN A 107 13.97 -4.28 5.16
CA GLN A 107 14.58 -3.35 6.09
C GLN A 107 16.10 -3.56 6.21
N ASP A 108 16.58 -4.81 6.20
CA ASP A 108 18.00 -5.14 6.26
C ASP A 108 18.74 -4.68 5.00
N VAL A 109 18.10 -4.80 3.82
CA VAL A 109 18.70 -4.43 2.54
C VAL A 109 18.61 -2.92 2.25
N LEU A 110 17.45 -2.30 2.48
CA LEU A 110 17.21 -0.89 2.13
C LEU A 110 17.42 0.07 3.32
N GLY A 111 17.54 -0.48 4.53
CA GLY A 111 17.74 0.28 5.76
C GLY A 111 16.46 0.77 6.44
N LEU A 112 16.58 1.16 7.70
CA LEU A 112 15.47 1.66 8.53
C LEU A 112 14.78 2.90 7.95
N CYS A 113 15.56 3.82 7.37
CA CYS A 113 15.01 5.04 6.76
C CYS A 113 14.09 4.72 5.58
N ALA A 114 14.44 3.72 4.77
CA ALA A 114 13.60 3.24 3.68
C ALA A 114 12.31 2.63 4.22
N HIS A 115 12.39 1.78 5.25
CA HIS A 115 11.22 1.20 5.91
C HIS A 115 10.24 2.28 6.42
N ILE A 116 10.75 3.30 7.14
CA ILE A 116 9.92 4.39 7.65
C ILE A 116 9.25 5.17 6.51
N ARG A 117 9.96 5.43 5.43
CA ARG A 117 9.40 6.13 4.25
C ARG A 117 8.36 5.30 3.51
N LEU A 118 8.58 3.99 3.37
CA LEU A 118 7.57 3.06 2.83
C LEU A 118 6.32 3.05 3.69
N LYS A 119 6.45 3.01 5.03
CA LYS A 119 5.31 3.10 5.95
C LYS A 119 4.55 4.43 5.76
N MET A 120 5.27 5.55 5.75
CA MET A 120 4.67 6.87 5.52
C MET A 120 3.93 6.95 4.17
N LEU A 121 4.49 6.36 3.12
CA LEU A 121 3.94 6.41 1.76
C LEU A 121 2.77 5.45 1.54
N LEU A 122 2.85 4.22 2.06
CA LEU A 122 1.98 3.11 1.70
C LEU A 122 0.97 2.75 2.80
N VAL A 123 1.35 2.89 4.07
CA VAL A 123 0.50 2.53 5.22
C VAL A 123 -0.24 3.76 5.73
N ASP A 124 0.49 4.83 6.02
CA ASP A 124 -0.09 6.09 6.48
C ASP A 124 -0.72 6.87 5.29
N GLU A 125 -0.30 6.51 4.07
CA GLU A 125 -0.64 7.15 2.79
C GLU A 125 -0.52 8.68 2.85
N LEU A 126 0.59 9.18 3.38
CA LEU A 126 0.87 10.61 3.45
C LEU A 126 1.07 11.18 2.04
N SER A 127 0.54 12.38 1.80
CA SER A 127 0.85 13.14 0.59
C SER A 127 2.31 13.57 0.56
N PHE A 128 2.86 13.83 -0.63
CA PHE A 128 4.24 14.34 -0.76
C PHE A 128 4.45 15.67 -0.05
N SER A 129 3.40 16.50 0.09
CA SER A 129 3.47 17.72 0.89
C SER A 129 3.61 17.41 2.39
N ALA A 130 2.84 16.45 2.91
CA ALA A 130 2.94 16.02 4.30
C ALA A 130 4.28 15.33 4.60
N MET A 131 4.73 14.44 3.69
CA MET A 131 6.05 13.81 3.79
C MET A 131 7.16 14.85 3.72
N GLY A 132 7.08 15.80 2.79
CA GLY A 132 8.05 16.88 2.64
C GLY A 132 8.21 17.71 3.91
N ARG A 133 7.10 18.12 4.55
CA ARG A 133 7.14 18.83 5.83
C ARG A 133 7.81 18.02 6.95
N LYS A 134 7.59 16.70 6.98
CA LYS A 134 8.12 15.83 8.03
C LYS A 134 9.60 15.47 7.82
N LEU A 135 10.00 15.26 6.56
CA LEU A 135 11.35 14.80 6.21
C LEU A 135 12.33 15.95 5.94
N TYR A 136 11.82 17.09 5.47
CA TYR A 136 12.63 18.24 5.05
C TYR A 136 12.09 19.55 5.66
N PRO A 137 11.99 19.65 7.00
CA PRO A 137 11.38 20.81 7.65
C PRO A 137 12.11 22.14 7.37
N GLN A 138 13.39 22.07 7.01
CA GLN A 138 14.23 23.24 6.74
C GLN A 138 14.11 23.75 5.29
N LYS A 139 13.45 23.01 4.40
CA LYS A 139 13.30 23.37 2.97
C LYS A 139 11.99 24.11 2.72
N GLY A 140 11.96 24.95 1.69
CA GLY A 140 10.72 25.59 1.24
C GLY A 140 9.67 24.54 0.79
N LYS A 141 8.37 24.84 0.94
CA LYS A 141 7.26 23.89 0.69
C LYS A 141 7.39 23.17 -0.66
N THR A 142 7.67 23.91 -1.73
CA THR A 142 7.79 23.36 -3.10
C THR A 142 8.99 22.42 -3.23
N GLU A 143 10.14 22.84 -2.69
CA GLU A 143 11.38 22.06 -2.74
C GLU A 143 11.27 20.79 -1.89
N ALA A 144 10.72 20.89 -0.67
CA ALA A 144 10.47 19.75 0.21
C ALA A 144 9.54 18.71 -0.43
N ASN A 145 8.49 19.18 -1.11
CA ASN A 145 7.55 18.33 -1.86
C ASN A 145 8.25 17.61 -3.02
N ALA A 146 9.03 18.33 -3.83
CA ALA A 146 9.78 17.76 -4.94
C ALA A 146 10.78 16.69 -4.46
N HIS A 147 11.52 16.97 -3.38
CA HIS A 147 12.42 15.98 -2.78
C HIS A 147 11.68 14.76 -2.26
N ALA A 148 10.55 14.94 -1.56
CA ALA A 148 9.75 13.82 -1.08
C ALA A 148 9.26 12.95 -2.25
N ARG A 149 8.77 13.56 -3.33
CA ARG A 149 8.32 12.87 -4.54
C ARG A 149 9.44 12.05 -5.17
N ALA A 150 10.58 12.69 -5.47
CA ALA A 150 11.72 12.03 -6.11
C ALA A 150 12.26 10.87 -5.26
N GLN A 151 12.34 11.05 -3.95
CA GLN A 151 12.82 10.02 -3.03
C GLN A 151 11.83 8.86 -2.91
N CYS A 152 10.53 9.10 -2.99
CA CYS A 152 9.54 8.03 -3.02
C CYS A 152 9.61 7.23 -4.34
N ALA A 153 9.78 7.91 -5.48
CA ALA A 153 9.95 7.22 -6.76
C ALA A 153 11.20 6.31 -6.75
N PHE A 154 12.35 6.86 -6.35
CA PHE A 154 13.60 6.10 -6.22
C PHE A 154 13.45 4.92 -5.24
N LEU A 155 12.81 5.14 -4.10
CA LEU A 155 12.59 4.08 -3.11
C LEU A 155 11.71 2.94 -3.66
N LEU A 156 10.69 3.26 -4.45
CA LEU A 156 9.84 2.24 -5.08
C LEU A 156 10.57 1.45 -6.16
N GLU A 157 11.49 2.10 -6.90
CA GLU A 157 12.39 1.43 -7.84
C GLU A 157 13.32 0.45 -7.11
N GLN A 158 13.95 0.87 -6.01
CA GLN A 158 14.79 -0.01 -5.19
C GLN A 158 14.00 -1.19 -4.61
N LEU A 159 12.76 -0.97 -4.20
CA LEU A 159 11.86 -2.02 -3.73
C LEU A 159 11.50 -3.02 -4.84
N ALA A 160 11.25 -2.55 -6.06
CA ALA A 160 11.03 -3.41 -7.22
C ALA A 160 12.28 -4.25 -7.51
N GLY A 161 13.46 -3.62 -7.54
CA GLY A 161 14.75 -4.29 -7.70
C GLY A 161 14.97 -5.40 -6.67
N PHE A 162 14.66 -5.14 -5.39
CA PHE A 162 14.72 -6.16 -4.33
C PHE A 162 13.85 -7.38 -4.66
N TYR A 163 12.57 -7.18 -5.03
CA TYR A 163 11.67 -8.30 -5.31
C TYR A 163 12.06 -9.08 -6.57
N LEU A 164 12.60 -8.39 -7.58
CA LEU A 164 13.12 -9.03 -8.79
C LEU A 164 14.33 -9.92 -8.48
N GLU A 165 15.29 -9.42 -7.69
CA GLU A 165 16.44 -10.23 -7.28
C GLU A 165 16.01 -11.43 -6.43
N LYS A 166 15.09 -11.25 -5.47
CA LYS A 166 14.53 -12.38 -4.70
C LYS A 166 13.83 -13.40 -5.58
N HIS A 167 13.16 -12.97 -6.66
CA HIS A 167 12.55 -13.89 -7.62
C HIS A 167 13.63 -14.66 -8.40
N ARG A 168 14.67 -13.97 -8.89
CA ARG A 168 15.79 -14.57 -9.62
C ARG A 168 16.54 -15.60 -8.76
N GLU A 169 16.81 -15.28 -7.49
CA GLU A 169 17.43 -16.19 -6.52
C GLU A 169 16.61 -17.48 -6.36
N LYS A 170 15.29 -17.37 -6.20
CA LYS A 170 14.39 -18.54 -6.09
C LYS A 170 14.41 -19.41 -7.34
N LEU A 171 14.44 -18.80 -8.53
CA LEU A 171 14.54 -19.54 -9.79
C LEU A 171 15.89 -20.26 -9.92
N ARG A 172 17.00 -19.60 -9.54
CA ARG A 172 18.34 -20.21 -9.52
C ARG A 172 18.39 -21.41 -8.57
N ALA A 173 17.86 -21.26 -7.35
CA ALA A 173 17.80 -22.34 -6.37
C ALA A 173 16.97 -23.54 -6.88
N ARG A 174 15.78 -23.29 -7.46
CA ARG A 174 14.95 -24.35 -8.05
C ARG A 174 15.66 -25.10 -9.17
N ARG A 175 16.34 -24.39 -10.07
CA ARG A 175 17.11 -25.01 -11.16
C ARG A 175 18.25 -25.88 -10.63
N ALA A 176 18.94 -25.43 -9.58
CA ALA A 176 20.00 -26.20 -8.95
C ALA A 176 19.50 -27.51 -8.33
N ILE A 177 18.33 -27.49 -7.68
CA ILE A 177 17.68 -28.70 -7.12
C ILE A 177 17.29 -29.68 -8.23
N ILE A 178 16.68 -29.21 -9.32
CA ILE A 178 16.30 -30.07 -10.45
C ILE A 178 17.55 -30.70 -11.09
N ALA A 179 18.61 -29.91 -11.27
CA ALA A 179 19.87 -30.40 -11.82
C ALA A 179 20.57 -31.42 -10.92
N SER A 180 20.49 -31.27 -9.58
CA SER A 180 21.07 -32.26 -8.66
C SER A 180 20.27 -33.56 -8.62
N GLN A 181 18.94 -33.50 -8.70
CA GLN A 181 18.07 -34.68 -8.77
C GLN A 181 18.26 -35.46 -10.08
N ALA A 182 18.44 -34.76 -11.20
CA ALA A 182 18.74 -35.39 -12.48
C ALA A 182 20.09 -36.16 -12.48
N LYS A 183 21.10 -35.65 -11.76
CA LYS A 183 22.41 -36.32 -11.63
C LYS A 183 22.39 -37.59 -10.76
N HIS A 184 21.49 -37.68 -9.78
CA HIS A 184 21.35 -38.87 -8.91
C HIS A 184 20.39 -39.93 -9.48
N SER A 185 19.74 -39.64 -10.62
CA SER A 185 18.77 -40.54 -11.28
C SER A 185 19.33 -41.19 -12.55
N SER A 186 20.60 -40.90 -12.91
CA SER A 186 21.30 -41.59 -13.99
C SER A 186 22.10 -42.78 -13.42
N PRO A 187 21.82 -44.03 -13.82
CA PRO A 187 22.58 -45.22 -13.42
C PRO A 187 23.98 -45.26 -14.05
#